data_AF-A0A8J2PAR3-F1
#
_entry.id   AF-A0A8J2PAR3-F1
#
_cell.length_a   1.000
_cell.length_b   1.000
_cell.length_c   1.000
_cell.angle_alpha   90.00
_cell.angle_beta   90.00
_cell.angle_gamma   90.00
#
_symmetry.space_group_name_H-M   'P 1'
#
loop_
_entity.id
_entity.type
_entity.pdbx_description
1 polymer ?
#
loop_
_entity_poly.entity_id
_entity_poly.type
_entity_poly.pdbx_seq_one_letter_code
_entity_poly.pdbx_strand_id
1 'polypeptide(L)' 'SLGGAESMASVPSLMTHALIPDEMKIILGITDNLVRLSIGLESLPDLIRDLDQALNKNEISP' A
#
# COMPACT_ATOMS: atom_id res chain seq x y z
N SER A 1 1.87 11.53 -3.00
CA SER A 1 0.60 12.24 -2.81
C SER A 1 -0.35 11.36 -2.00
N LEU A 2 -1.21 11.93 -1.15
CA LEU A 2 -2.20 11.26 -0.32
C LEU A 2 -3.43 12.16 -0.18
N GLY A 3 -4.61 11.59 0.08
CA GLY A 3 -5.83 12.35 0.36
C GLY A 3 -6.53 12.94 -0.87
N GLY A 4 -6.31 12.36 -2.06
CA GLY A 4 -7.10 12.66 -3.25
C GLY A 4 -8.50 12.04 -3.19
N ALA A 5 -9.36 12.38 -4.15
CA ALA A 5 -10.68 11.77 -4.29
C ALA A 5 -10.60 10.28 -4.69
N GLU A 6 -9.47 9.85 -5.23
CA GLU A 6 -9.21 8.50 -5.70
C GLU A 6 -8.23 7.76 -4.78
N SER A 7 -8.51 6.46 -4.60
CA SER A 7 -7.79 5.57 -3.71
C SER A 7 -6.41 5.23 -4.27
N MET A 8 -5.43 5.11 -3.37
CA MET A 8 -4.05 4.80 -3.73
C MET A 8 -3.45 3.77 -2.77
N ALA A 9 -2.71 2.82 -3.32
CA ALA A 9 -1.83 1.93 -2.57
C ALA A 9 -0.36 2.26 -2.88
N SER A 10 0.52 2.06 -1.91
CA SER A 10 1.97 2.26 -2.09
C SER A 10 2.77 1.34 -1.18
N VAL A 11 3.99 0.99 -1.59
CA VAL A 11 4.98 0.29 -0.77
C VAL A 11 5.98 1.33 -0.25
N PRO A 12 5.87 1.82 1.00
CA PRO A 12 6.64 2.97 1.45
C PRO A 12 8.16 2.75 1.37
N SER A 13 8.65 1.55 1.68
CA SER A 13 10.08 1.20 1.65
C SER A 13 10.71 1.36 0.27
N LEU A 14 9.94 1.13 -0.80
CA LEU A 14 10.39 1.21 -2.20
C LEU A 14 10.04 2.55 -2.87
N MET A 15 9.19 3.36 -2.24
CA MET A 15 8.64 4.57 -2.85
C MET A 15 8.93 5.80 -1.99
N THR A 16 7.93 6.30 -1.28
CA THR A 16 7.99 7.57 -0.55
C THR A 16 9.08 7.64 0.53
N HIS A 17 9.52 6.49 1.05
CA HIS A 17 10.56 6.39 2.08
C HIS A 17 11.81 5.67 1.56
N ALA A 18 11.97 5.54 0.24
CA ALA A 18 13.09 4.82 -0.38
C ALA A 18 14.47 5.35 0.05
N LEU A 19 14.58 6.67 0.26
CA LEU A 19 15.83 7.34 0.62
C LEU A 19 16.18 7.25 2.11
N ILE A 20 15.32 6.67 2.95
CA ILE A 20 15.65 6.42 4.36
C ILE A 20 16.62 5.23 4.42
N PRO A 21 17.72 5.28 5.20
CA PRO A 21 18.59 4.13 5.40
C PRO A 21 17.82 2.92 5.95
N ASP A 22 18.18 1.70 5.52
CA ASP A 22 17.39 0.50 5.85
C ASP A 22 17.34 0.22 7.36
N GLU A 23 18.42 0.47 8.09
CA GLU A 23 18.44 0.38 9.55
C GLU A 23 17.40 1.30 10.20
N MET A 24 17.24 2.52 9.65
CA MET A 24 16.26 3.49 10.14
C MET A 24 14.83 3.12 9.72
N LYS A 25 14.63 2.53 8.53
CA LYS A 25 13.33 1.99 8.11
C LYS A 25 12.84 0.92 9.09
N ILE A 26 13.73 0.00 9.49
CA ILE A 26 13.41 -1.07 10.46
C ILE A 26 12.99 -0.48 11.80
N ILE A 27 13.74 0.50 12.32
CA ILE A 27 13.41 1.17 13.60
C ILE A 27 12.04 1.86 13.55
N LEU A 28 11.69 2.46 12.40
CA LEU A 28 10.40 3.12 12.17
C LEU A 28 9.25 2.13 11.86
N GLY A 29 9.52 0.82 11.81
CA GLY A 29 8.53 -0.20 11.46
C GLY A 29 8.13 -0.20 9.98
N ILE A 30 8.95 0.41 9.11
CA ILE A 30 8.74 0.43 7.66
C ILE A 30 9.37 -0.84 7.07
N THR A 31 8.59 -1.92 7.04
CA THR A 31 9.02 -3.21 6.49
C THR A 31 8.78 -3.30 4.98
N ASP A 32 9.46 -4.25 4.30
CA ASP A 32 9.31 -4.43 2.84
C ASP A 32 7.93 -4.92 2.40
N ASN A 33 7.20 -5.57 3.31
CA ASN A 33 5.82 -6.01 3.08
C ASN A 33 4.77 -5.00 3.59
N LEU A 34 5.19 -3.80 4.03
CA LEU A 34 4.25 -2.77 4.45
C LEU A 34 3.55 -2.15 3.24
N VAL A 35 2.23 -2.32 3.18
CA VAL A 35 1.38 -1.63 2.20
C VAL A 35 0.67 -0.47 2.91
N ARG A 36 0.79 0.75 2.34
CA ARG A 36 0.07 1.93 2.81
C ARG A 36 -1.07 2.27 1.85
N LEU A 37 -2.28 2.36 2.39
CA LEU A 37 -3.48 2.76 1.66
C LEU A 37 -3.86 4.21 1.99
N SER A 38 -4.23 4.96 0.96
CA SER A 38 -4.96 6.22 1.04
C SER A 38 -6.35 5.96 0.48
N ILE A 39 -7.36 6.02 1.34
CA ILE A 39 -8.75 5.74 0.93
C ILE A 39 -9.36 7.01 0.33
N GLY A 40 -9.86 6.90 -0.90
CA GLY A 40 -10.56 7.95 -1.62
C GLY A 40 -12.06 8.00 -1.26
N LEU A 41 -12.86 8.49 -2.21
CA LEU A 41 -14.30 8.71 -2.06
C LEU A 41 -15.15 7.69 -2.82
N GLU A 42 -14.55 6.58 -3.25
CA GLU A 42 -15.26 5.52 -3.97
C GLU A 42 -16.28 4.77 -3.09
N SER A 43 -17.13 4.02 -3.76
CA SER A 43 -18.13 3.14 -3.17
C SER A 43 -17.47 2.09 -2.25
N LEU A 44 -17.94 1.99 -1.01
CA LEU A 44 -17.43 1.04 -0.01
C LEU A 44 -17.45 -0.42 -0.51
N PRO A 45 -18.54 -0.94 -1.12
CA PRO A 45 -18.54 -2.28 -1.73
C PRO A 45 -17.44 -2.50 -2.77
N ASP A 46 -17.11 -1.48 -3.57
CA ASP A 46 -16.09 -1.60 -4.61
C ASP A 46 -14.68 -1.64 -4.00
N LEU A 47 -14.41 -0.80 -3.00
CA LEU A 47 -13.15 -0.81 -2.26
C LEU A 47 -12.91 -2.15 -1.57
N ILE A 48 -13.93 -2.70 -0.90
CA ILE A 48 -13.83 -4.00 -0.24
C ILE A 48 -13.57 -5.09 -1.27
N ARG A 49 -14.34 -5.11 -2.37
CA ARG A 49 -14.17 -6.10 -3.44
C ARG A 49 -12.77 -6.06 -4.06
N ASP A 50 -12.23 -4.87 -4.28
CA ASP A 50 -10.91 -4.70 -4.88
C ASP A 50 -9.78 -5.14 -3.93
N LEU A 51 -9.90 -4.84 -2.64
CA LEU A 51 -8.95 -5.34 -1.65
C LEU A 51 -9.03 -6.86 -1.48
N ASP A 52 -10.25 -7.42 -1.42
CA ASP A 52 -10.47 -8.86 -1.25
C ASP A 52 -9.92 -9.65 -2.45
N GLN A 53 -10.20 -9.20 -3.68
CA GLN A 53 -9.67 -9.86 -4.87
C GLN A 53 -8.14 -9.78 -4.96
N ALA A 54 -7.51 -8.68 -4.51
CA ALA A 54 -6.06 -8.51 -4.54
C ALA A 54 -5.37 -9.38 -3.47
N LEU A 55 -5.93 -9.43 -2.26
CA LEU A 55 -5.35 -10.19 -1.13
C LEU A 55 -5.54 -11.70 -1.27
N ASN A 56 -6.67 -12.15 -1.84
CA ASN A 56 -6.96 -13.57 -2.01
C ASN A 56 -6.48 -14.12 -3.37
N LYS A 57 -5.80 -13.31 -4.19
CA LYS A 57 -5.29 -13.77 -5.48
C LYS A 57 -4.15 -14.77 -5.27
N ASN A 58 -4.40 -16.04 -5.56
CA ASN A 58 -3.43 -17.14 -5.44
C ASN A 58 -2.35 -17.17 -6.56
N GLU A 59 -2.16 -16.08 -7.31
CA GLU A 59 -1.19 -16.03 -8.41
C GLU A 59 -0.27 -14.82 -8.24
N ILE A 60 0.95 -15.09 -7.74
CA ILE A 60 2.10 -14.24 -8.04
C ILE A 60 2.50 -14.61 -9.47
N SER A 61 1.94 -13.91 -10.46
CA SER A 61 2.46 -14.01 -11.83
C SER A 61 3.95 -13.59 -11.82
N PRO A 62 4.84 -14.34 -12.49
CA PRO A 62 6.27 -14.01 -12.58
C PRO A 62 6.52 -12.70 -13.33
#